data_AF-A0A838ET48-F1
#
_entry.id   AF-A0A838ET48-F1
#
_cell.length_a   1.000
_cell.length_b   1.000
_cell.length_c   1.000
_cell.angle_alpha   90.00
_cell.angle_beta   90.00
_cell.angle_gamma   90.00
#
_symmetry.space_group_name_H-M   'P 1'
#
loop_
_entity.id
_entity.type
_entity.pdbx_description
1 polymer ?
#
loop_
_entity_poly.entity_id
_entity_poly.type
_entity_poly.pdbx_seq_one_letter_code
_entity_poly.pdbx_strand_id
1 'polypeptide(L)'
;MWGLPKKGHEIFVHPKIDRKAIENSILTPIDLQQLTETMMDLIRREKKKYTVVKRDRISIKEKLIHLKTMLKVGETTQFESLLDVKETGIIDKVITFISLLELARLKKLQIFQNEDLGSIYIEVKESLDSFDPESANGFDPEDEAKDVAPAVAVAPIQ
;
A
#
# COMPACT_ATOMS: atom_id res chain seq x y z
N MET A 1 7.00 -28.30 29.43
CA MET A 1 6.29 -27.70 28.29
C MET A 1 5.59 -26.45 28.80
N TRP A 2 5.89 -25.18 28.50
CA TRP A 2 6.69 -24.47 27.49
C TRP A 2 7.30 -23.23 28.19
N GLY A 3 8.62 -23.00 28.05
CA GLY A 3 9.33 -21.89 28.70
C GLY A 3 10.02 -20.93 27.72
N LEU A 4 9.54 -20.83 26.48
CA LEU A 4 10.14 -19.98 25.46
C LEU A 4 9.15 -18.89 24.99
N PRO A 5 9.58 -17.63 24.85
CA PRO A 5 8.73 -16.55 24.37
C PRO A 5 8.33 -16.78 22.92
N LYS A 6 7.02 -16.77 22.64
CA LYS A 6 6.46 -16.94 21.29
C LYS A 6 6.72 -15.67 20.46
N LYS A 7 7.72 -15.70 19.59
CA LYS A 7 7.91 -14.66 18.54
C LYS A 7 6.72 -14.68 17.58
N GLY A 8 6.13 -13.52 17.30
CA GLY A 8 5.03 -13.36 16.33
C GLY A 8 3.69 -12.87 16.91
N HIS A 9 3.54 -12.83 18.25
CA HIS A 9 2.48 -12.06 18.89
C HIS A 9 3.07 -10.73 19.35
N GLU A 10 2.91 -9.68 18.54
CA GLU A 10 3.09 -8.31 19.03
C GLU A 10 2.00 -8.04 20.07
N ILE A 11 2.32 -8.27 21.34
CA ILE A 11 1.50 -7.76 22.43
C ILE A 11 1.77 -6.26 22.53
N PHE A 12 1.01 -5.46 21.79
CA PHE A 12 0.83 -4.05 22.12
C PHE A 12 0.12 -3.97 23.47
N VAL A 13 0.86 -4.20 24.55
CA VAL A 13 0.38 -3.85 25.89
C VAL A 13 0.28 -2.34 25.88
N HIS A 14 -0.93 -1.84 26.16
CA HIS A 14 -1.13 -0.43 26.46
C HIS A 14 -0.06 -0.03 27.48
N PRO A 15 0.69 1.07 27.28
CA PRO A 15 1.73 1.47 28.23
C PRO A 15 1.14 1.42 29.63
N LYS A 16 1.81 0.72 30.56
CA LYS A 16 1.38 0.70 31.96
C LYS A 16 1.61 2.10 32.52
N ILE A 17 0.63 2.97 32.32
CA ILE A 17 0.61 4.31 32.88
C ILE A 17 0.36 4.16 34.37
N ASP A 18 1.36 4.52 35.18
CA ASP A 18 1.29 4.41 36.62
C ASP A 18 0.39 5.54 37.17
N ARG A 19 -0.91 5.25 37.32
CA ARG A 19 -1.92 6.25 37.70
C ARG A 19 -1.60 6.93 39.04
N LYS A 20 -0.94 6.23 39.96
CA LYS A 20 -0.50 6.78 41.26
C LYS A 20 0.64 7.79 41.13
N ALA A 21 1.50 7.66 40.11
CA ALA A 21 2.52 8.67 39.82
C ALA A 21 1.88 9.94 39.25
N ILE A 22 0.80 9.80 38.47
CA ILE A 22 0.05 10.93 37.92
C ILE A 22 -0.66 11.71 39.04
N GLU A 23 -1.31 11.02 39.98
CA GLU A 23 -2.00 11.64 41.12
C GLU A 23 -1.06 12.44 42.04
N ASN A 24 0.17 11.96 42.26
CA ASN A 24 1.18 12.69 43.03
C ASN A 24 1.81 13.86 42.24
N SER A 25 1.79 13.80 40.91
CA SER A 25 2.33 14.87 40.06
C SER A 25 1.44 16.12 40.06
N ILE A 26 0.12 15.99 40.29
CA ILE A 26 -0.84 17.10 40.31
C ILE A 26 -0.64 18.03 41.53
N LEU A 27 0.01 17.53 42.59
CA LEU A 27 0.20 18.23 43.87
C LEU A 27 1.63 18.77 44.08
N THR A 28 2.56 18.46 43.18
CA THR A 28 3.91 19.05 43.18
C THR A 28 3.91 20.40 42.46
N PRO A 29 4.65 21.41 42.96
CA PRO A 29 4.87 22.64 42.20
C PRO A 29 5.51 22.29 40.86
N ILE A 30 4.77 22.53 39.77
CA ILE A 30 5.30 22.32 38.41
C ILE A 30 6.26 23.46 38.11
N ASP A 31 7.50 23.11 37.79
CA ASP A 31 8.47 24.07 37.27
C ASP A 31 8.06 24.51 35.86
N LEU A 32 7.89 25.82 35.66
CA LEU A 32 7.50 26.41 34.38
C LEU A 32 8.53 26.12 33.28
N GLN A 33 9.81 25.99 33.65
CA GLN A 33 10.86 25.67 32.70
C GLN A 33 10.69 24.25 32.16
N GLN A 34 10.46 23.27 33.04
CA GLN A 34 10.18 21.88 32.64
C GLN A 34 8.89 21.75 31.81
N LEU A 35 7.86 22.53 32.12
CA LEU A 35 6.63 22.56 31.32
C LEU A 35 6.90 23.08 29.90
N THR A 36 7.73 24.10 29.78
CA THR A 36 8.08 24.68 28.46
C THR A 36 8.93 23.70 27.65
N GLU A 37 9.89 23.03 28.28
CA GLU A 37 10.75 22.02 27.65
C GLU A 37 9.91 20.83 27.14
N THR A 38 9.01 20.30 27.98
CA THR A 38 8.11 19.19 27.59
C THR A 38 7.13 19.59 26.47
N MET A 39 6.61 20.81 26.49
CA MET A 39 5.77 21.35 25.42
C MET A 39 6.56 21.49 24.10
N MET A 40 7.79 21.99 24.15
CA MET A 40 8.66 22.09 22.98
C MET A 40 8.98 20.71 22.40
N ASP A 41 9.23 19.72 23.25
CA ASP A 41 9.49 18.35 22.80
C ASP A 41 8.25 17.69 22.19
N LEU A 42 7.04 17.99 22.69
CA LEU A 42 5.79 17.57 22.08
C LEU A 42 5.60 18.20 20.69
N ILE A 43 5.82 19.50 20.56
CA ILE A 43 5.77 20.21 19.27
C ILE A 43 6.81 19.64 18.28
N ARG A 44 8.03 19.33 18.75
CA ARG A 44 9.08 18.71 17.93
C ARG A 44 8.70 17.31 17.48
N ARG A 45 8.04 16.53 18.33
CA ARG A 45 7.57 15.17 18.01
C ARG A 45 6.47 15.21 16.96
N GLU A 46 5.50 16.13 17.09
CA GLU A 46 4.42 16.32 16.10
C GLU A 46 4.94 16.89 14.77
N LYS A 47 6.00 17.72 14.79
CA LYS A 47 6.67 18.19 13.57
C LYS A 47 7.40 17.09 12.81
N LYS A 48 7.62 15.90 13.39
CA LYS A 48 8.09 14.75 12.63
C LYS A 48 6.95 14.30 11.72
N LYS A 49 6.99 14.75 10.46
CA LYS A 49 6.14 14.22 9.40
C LYS A 49 6.45 12.73 9.29
N TYR A 50 5.57 11.89 9.82
CA TYR A 50 5.55 10.49 9.42
C TYR A 50 5.08 10.49 7.98
N THR A 51 6.01 10.43 7.03
CA THR A 51 5.66 9.96 5.70
C THR A 51 5.10 8.57 5.95
N VAL A 52 3.76 8.44 5.87
CA VAL A 52 3.13 7.14 5.89
C VAL A 52 3.64 6.46 4.63
N VAL A 53 4.72 5.69 4.77
CA VAL A 53 5.24 4.83 3.72
C VAL A 53 4.11 3.86 3.45
N LYS A 54 3.29 4.17 2.43
CA LYS A 54 2.32 3.21 1.91
C LYS A 54 3.15 2.00 1.53
N ARG A 55 2.83 0.84 2.11
CA ARG A 55 3.44 -0.44 1.73
C ARG A 55 3.44 -0.50 0.21
N ASP A 56 4.59 -0.78 -0.39
CA ASP A 56 4.74 -0.93 -1.83
C ASP A 56 3.62 -1.85 -2.32
N ARG A 57 2.69 -1.26 -3.05
CA ARG A 57 1.57 -1.98 -3.63
C ARG A 57 2.09 -2.51 -4.95
N ILE A 58 1.72 -3.74 -5.27
CA ILE A 58 1.99 -4.31 -6.59
C ILE A 58 1.51 -3.31 -7.65
N SER A 59 2.42 -2.87 -8.51
CA SER A 59 2.10 -1.96 -9.61
C SER A 59 1.25 -2.68 -10.66
N ILE A 60 0.48 -1.93 -11.45
CA ILE A 60 -0.29 -2.49 -12.58
C ILE A 60 0.63 -3.26 -13.53
N LYS A 61 1.85 -2.76 -13.74
CA LYS A 61 2.88 -3.41 -14.58
C LYS A 61 3.31 -4.76 -14.00
N GLU A 62 3.57 -4.81 -12.70
CA GLU A 62 3.92 -6.05 -12.00
C GLU A 62 2.76 -7.06 -12.04
N LYS A 63 1.51 -6.58 -11.92
CA LYS A 63 0.33 -7.44 -12.03
C LYS A 63 0.17 -8.03 -13.43
N LEU A 64 0.45 -7.25 -14.49
CA LEU A 64 0.42 -7.76 -15.87
C LEU A 64 1.48 -8.84 -16.11
N ILE A 65 2.69 -8.68 -15.55
CA ILE A 65 3.74 -9.71 -15.59
C ILE A 65 3.26 -10.98 -14.86
N HIS A 66 2.62 -10.83 -13.70
CA HIS A 66 2.08 -11.96 -12.95
C HIS A 66 0.98 -12.68 -13.74
N LEU A 67 0.01 -11.94 -14.30
CA LEU A 67 -1.08 -12.49 -15.11
C LEU A 67 -0.56 -13.23 -16.35
N LYS A 68 0.55 -12.79 -16.96
CA LYS A 68 1.19 -13.48 -18.08
C LYS A 68 1.68 -14.89 -17.72
N THR A 69 2.09 -15.11 -16.47
CA THR A 69 2.53 -16.44 -16.01
C THR A 69 1.36 -17.38 -15.71
N MET A 70 0.21 -16.82 -15.33
CA MET A 70 -1.00 -17.54 -14.95
C MET A 70 -1.91 -17.88 -16.15
N LEU A 71 -2.01 -16.97 -17.12
CA LEU A 71 -2.93 -17.09 -18.25
C LEU A 71 -2.27 -17.79 -19.44
N LYS A 72 -2.85 -18.92 -19.87
CA LYS A 72 -2.43 -19.68 -21.05
C LYS A 72 -3.48 -19.60 -22.16
N VAL A 73 -3.01 -19.67 -23.40
CA VAL A 73 -3.87 -19.61 -24.59
C VAL A 73 -4.84 -20.80 -24.61
N GLY A 74 -6.12 -20.52 -24.84
CA GLY A 74 -7.18 -21.53 -24.93
C GLY A 74 -7.74 -22.01 -23.60
N GLU A 75 -7.25 -21.51 -22.46
CA GLU A 75 -7.85 -21.78 -21.16
C GLU A 75 -8.91 -20.73 -20.81
N THR A 76 -10.04 -21.19 -20.29
CA THR A 76 -11.07 -20.36 -19.68
C THR A 76 -10.86 -20.36 -18.17
N THR A 77 -10.56 -19.19 -17.60
CA THR A 77 -10.32 -19.02 -16.16
C THR A 77 -11.38 -18.12 -15.54
N GLN A 78 -11.66 -18.31 -14.25
CA GLN A 78 -12.54 -17.42 -13.49
C GLN A 78 -11.72 -16.29 -12.87
N PHE A 79 -12.30 -15.09 -12.80
CA PHE A 79 -11.66 -13.93 -12.17
C PHE A 79 -11.28 -14.21 -10.72
N GLU A 80 -12.14 -14.89 -9.98
CA GLU A 80 -11.94 -15.24 -8.58
C GLU A 80 -10.71 -16.13 -8.37
N SER A 81 -10.39 -16.99 -9.35
CA SER A 81 -9.20 -17.85 -9.31
C SER A 81 -7.90 -17.10 -9.58
N LEU A 82 -7.96 -15.90 -10.17
CA LEU A 82 -6.80 -15.03 -10.41
C LEU A 82 -6.47 -14.14 -9.21
N LEU A 83 -7.33 -14.15 -8.18
CA LEU A 83 -7.13 -13.38 -6.96
C LEU A 83 -6.44 -14.26 -5.92
N ASP A 84 -5.24 -13.85 -5.49
CA ASP A 84 -4.53 -14.54 -4.42
C ASP A 84 -5.25 -14.38 -3.08
N VAL A 85 -5.69 -15.51 -2.49
CA VAL A 85 -6.51 -15.57 -1.26
C VAL A 85 -5.82 -14.91 -0.05
N LYS A 86 -4.48 -14.82 -0.07
CA LYS A 86 -3.69 -14.30 1.06
C LYS A 86 -3.42 -12.79 0.99
N GLU A 87 -3.44 -12.20 -0.21
CA GLU A 87 -3.05 -10.80 -0.44
C GLU A 87 -4.22 -9.91 -0.88
N THR A 88 -5.47 -10.39 -0.74
CA THR A 88 -6.62 -9.70 -1.33
C THR A 88 -7.05 -8.45 -0.55
N GLY A 89 -6.45 -7.31 -0.89
CA GLY A 89 -7.01 -5.99 -0.60
C GLY A 89 -8.03 -5.56 -1.67
N ILE A 90 -8.94 -4.63 -1.35
CA ILE A 90 -9.86 -4.02 -2.34
C ILE A 90 -9.07 -3.43 -3.52
N ILE A 91 -7.92 -2.83 -3.23
CA ILE A 91 -7.04 -2.22 -4.23
C ILE A 91 -6.45 -3.28 -5.17
N ASP A 92 -6.02 -4.44 -4.67
CA ASP A 92 -5.48 -5.51 -5.53
C ASP A 92 -6.56 -6.07 -6.46
N LYS A 93 -7.80 -6.23 -5.97
CA LYS A 93 -8.94 -6.60 -6.82
C LYS A 93 -9.15 -5.59 -7.95
N VAL A 94 -9.11 -4.30 -7.62
CA VAL A 94 -9.28 -3.22 -8.60
C VAL A 94 -8.14 -3.22 -9.63
N ILE A 95 -6.89 -3.35 -9.19
CA ILE A 95 -5.72 -3.41 -10.08
C ILE A 95 -5.82 -4.61 -11.01
N THR A 96 -6.13 -5.79 -10.48
CA THR A 96 -6.32 -7.02 -11.27
C THR A 96 -7.42 -6.85 -12.31
N PHE A 97 -8.54 -6.24 -11.93
CA PHE A 97 -9.65 -6.00 -12.84
C PHE A 97 -9.28 -5.02 -13.96
N ILE A 98 -8.60 -3.91 -13.63
CA ILE A 98 -8.11 -2.95 -14.61
C ILE A 98 -7.10 -3.59 -15.57
N SER A 99 -6.16 -4.40 -15.05
CA SER A 99 -5.20 -5.14 -15.88
C SER A 99 -5.88 -6.08 -16.88
N LEU A 100 -6.97 -6.75 -16.49
CA LEU A 100 -7.74 -7.60 -17.40
C LEU A 100 -8.47 -6.78 -18.46
N LEU A 101 -9.07 -5.65 -18.09
CA LEU A 101 -9.72 -4.74 -19.04
C LEU A 101 -8.71 -4.17 -20.05
N GLU A 102 -7.48 -3.91 -19.63
CA GLU A 102 -6.41 -3.45 -20.52
C GLU A 102 -6.03 -4.53 -21.54
N LEU A 103 -5.87 -5.78 -21.10
CA LEU A 103 -5.62 -6.90 -22.01
C LEU A 103 -6.81 -7.16 -22.96
N ALA A 104 -8.04 -6.93 -22.50
CA ALA A 104 -9.24 -6.98 -23.34
C ALA A 104 -9.25 -5.85 -24.39
N ARG A 105 -8.86 -4.62 -23.99
CA ARG A 105 -8.72 -3.45 -24.88
C ARG A 105 -7.73 -3.75 -26.02
N LEU A 106 -6.66 -4.47 -25.72
CA LEU A 106 -5.64 -4.91 -26.67
C LEU A 106 -6.02 -6.18 -27.46
N LYS A 107 -7.27 -6.66 -27.32
CA LYS A 107 -7.82 -7.85 -28.00
C LYS A 107 -7.08 -9.16 -27.70
N LYS A 108 -6.32 -9.24 -26.60
CA LYS A 108 -5.58 -10.44 -26.21
C LYS A 108 -6.45 -11.47 -25.49
N LEU A 109 -7.45 -10.99 -24.76
CA LEU A 109 -8.41 -11.82 -24.05
C LEU A 109 -9.85 -11.35 -24.30
N GLN A 110 -10.80 -12.23 -24.03
CA GLN A 110 -12.22 -11.94 -24.01
C GLN A 110 -12.78 -12.17 -22.60
N ILE A 111 -13.65 -11.26 -22.17
CA ILE A 111 -14.31 -11.31 -20.87
C ILE A 111 -15.78 -11.62 -21.11
N PHE A 112 -16.34 -12.51 -20.29
CA PHE A 112 -17.73 -12.93 -20.35
C PHE A 112 -18.37 -12.93 -18.95
N GLN A 113 -19.59 -12.40 -18.85
CA GLN A 113 -20.36 -12.33 -17.62
C GLN A 113 -21.83 -12.61 -17.96
N ASN A 114 -22.45 -13.57 -17.26
CA ASN A 114 -23.83 -13.99 -17.52
C ASN A 114 -24.88 -13.06 -16.91
N GLU A 115 -24.61 -12.57 -15.71
CA GLU A 115 -25.53 -11.75 -14.91
C GLU A 115 -24.74 -10.60 -14.29
N ASP A 116 -25.40 -9.46 -14.08
CA ASP A 116 -24.79 -8.31 -13.42
C ASP A 116 -24.28 -8.72 -12.02
N LEU A 117 -23.03 -8.35 -11.71
CA LEU A 117 -22.34 -8.74 -10.47
C LEU A 117 -22.16 -10.26 -10.28
N GLY A 118 -22.42 -11.07 -11.32
CA GLY A 118 -22.13 -12.49 -11.36
C GLY A 118 -20.66 -12.80 -11.67
N SER A 119 -20.33 -14.09 -11.72
CA SER A 119 -18.97 -14.56 -12.00
C SER A 119 -18.45 -14.08 -13.36
N ILE A 120 -17.17 -13.71 -13.38
CA ILE A 120 -16.50 -13.17 -14.56
C ILE A 120 -15.57 -14.26 -15.10
N TYR A 121 -15.79 -14.62 -16.36
CA TYR A 121 -15.00 -15.62 -17.08
C TYR A 121 -14.06 -14.93 -18.07
N ILE A 122 -12.83 -15.43 -18.16
CA ILE A 122 -11.76 -14.88 -18.98
C ILE A 122 -11.27 -15.97 -19.92
N GLU A 123 -11.33 -15.69 -21.22
CA GLU A 123 -10.86 -16.55 -22.30
C GLU A 123 -9.66 -15.89 -23.00
N VAL A 124 -8.53 -16.59 -23.04
CA VAL A 124 -7.30 -16.08 -23.67
C VAL A 124 -7.30 -16.44 -25.15
N LYS A 125 -7.36 -15.43 -26.03
CA LYS A 125 -7.44 -15.61 -27.49
C LYS A 125 -6.08 -15.63 -28.18
N GLU A 126 -5.16 -14.79 -27.71
CA GLU A 126 -3.82 -14.67 -28.28
C GLU A 126 -2.77 -14.90 -27.20
N SER A 127 -1.58 -15.36 -27.60
CA SER A 127 -0.46 -15.47 -26.68
C SER A 127 -0.09 -14.10 -26.11
N LEU A 128 0.11 -14.08 -24.80
CA LEU A 128 0.61 -12.92 -24.04
C LEU A 128 2.13 -12.81 -24.09
N ASP A 129 2.83 -13.73 -24.76
CA ASP A 129 4.30 -13.74 -24.86
C ASP A 129 4.86 -12.50 -25.55
N SER A 130 4.17 -12.03 -26.59
CA SER A 130 4.55 -10.85 -27.36
C SER A 130 4.12 -9.52 -26.74
N PHE A 131 3.39 -9.55 -25.62
CA PHE A 131 2.92 -8.34 -24.96
C PHE A 131 4.04 -7.75 -24.08
N ASP A 132 4.29 -6.46 -24.27
CA ASP A 132 5.21 -5.66 -23.46
C ASP A 132 4.41 -4.90 -22.37
N PRO A 133 4.59 -5.24 -21.08
CA PRO A 133 3.93 -4.57 -19.97
C PRO A 133 4.23 -3.06 -19.88
N GLU A 134 5.35 -2.59 -20.42
CA GLU A 134 5.69 -1.15 -20.41
C GLU A 134 4.79 -0.31 -21.34
N SER A 135 4.10 -0.97 -22.28
CA SER A 135 3.09 -0.30 -23.11
C SER A 135 1.83 0.07 -22.33
N ALA A 136 1.64 -0.42 -21.10
CA ALA A 136 0.48 -0.13 -20.25
C ALA A 136 0.65 1.17 -19.44
N ASN A 137 1.00 2.27 -20.11
CA ASN A 137 1.25 3.59 -19.52
C ASN A 137 -0.01 4.42 -19.25
N GLY A 138 -1.20 3.94 -19.61
CA GLY A 138 -2.48 4.66 -19.39
C GLY A 138 -2.89 4.84 -17.92
N PHE A 139 -2.09 4.33 -16.97
CA PHE A 139 -2.36 4.36 -15.54
C PHE A 139 -1.17 4.84 -14.70
N ASP A 140 -0.07 5.27 -15.32
CA ASP A 140 1.00 5.93 -14.59
C ASP A 140 0.50 7.30 -14.10
N PRO A 141 0.72 7.68 -12.83
CA PRO A 141 0.28 8.97 -12.34
C PRO A 141 0.96 10.08 -13.14
N GLU A 142 0.18 10.95 -13.78
CA GLU A 142 0.68 12.10 -14.56
C GLU A 142 1.43 13.13 -13.68
N ASP A 143 1.48 12.95 -12.35
CA ASP A 143 1.86 13.97 -11.37
C ASP A 143 3.19 13.73 -10.62
N GLU A 144 4.07 12.83 -11.05
CA GLU A 144 5.45 12.79 -10.48
C GLU A 144 6.39 13.87 -11.06
N ALA A 145 5.92 14.69 -12.01
CA ALA A 145 6.73 15.70 -12.69
C ALA A 145 6.71 17.11 -12.06
N LYS A 146 6.09 17.35 -10.90
CA LYS A 146 5.96 18.73 -10.35
C LYS A 146 6.37 18.98 -8.90
N ASP A 147 6.92 18.00 -8.18
CA ASP A 147 7.52 18.25 -6.87
C ASP A 147 9.05 18.10 -6.90
N VAL A 148 9.71 18.77 -7.86
CA VAL A 148 11.12 19.17 -7.64
C VAL A 148 11.07 20.30 -6.62
N ALA A 149 11.27 19.95 -5.35
CA ALA A 149 11.43 20.91 -4.26
C ALA A 149 12.40 22.02 -4.70
N PRO A 150 12.09 23.32 -4.48
CA PRO A 150 13.04 24.36 -4.80
C PRO A 150 14.28 24.12 -3.94
N ALA A 151 15.42 23.94 -4.61
CA ALA A 151 16.72 23.88 -3.98
C ALA A 151 16.87 25.13 -3.11
N VAL A 152 16.86 24.95 -1.78
CA VAL A 152 17.15 26.02 -0.84
C VAL A 152 18.60 26.43 -1.09
N ALA A 153 18.78 27.51 -1.83
CA ALA A 153 20.07 28.18 -1.97
C ALA A 153 20.48 28.70 -0.59
N VAL A 154 21.36 27.96 0.08
CA VAL A 154 22.03 28.42 1.28
C VAL A 154 23.04 29.47 0.85
N ALA A 155 22.71 30.75 1.06
CA ALA A 155 23.65 31.84 0.88
C ALA A 155 24.80 31.71 1.92
N PRO A 156 26.06 31.95 1.54
CA PRO A 156 27.17 31.92 2.47
C PRO A 156 27.07 33.11 3.44
N ILE A 157 27.20 32.81 4.73
CA ILE A 157 27.24 33.78 5.81
C ILE A 157 28.54 34.58 5.67
N GLN A 158 28.44 35.91 5.54
CA GLN A 158 29.55 36.86 5.75
C GLN A 158 29.59 37.29 7.22
#